data_AF-A0A2N7WNB0-F1
#
_entry.id   AF-A0A2N7WNB0-F1
#
_cell.length_a   1.000
_cell.length_b   1.000
_cell.length_c   1.000
_cell.angle_alpha   90.00
_cell.angle_beta   90.00
_cell.angle_gamma   90.00
#
_symmetry.space_group_name_H-M   'P 1'
#
loop_
_entity.id
_entity.type
_entity.pdbx_description
1 polymer ?
#
loop_
_entity_poly.entity_id
_entity_poly.type
_entity_poly.pdbx_seq_one_letter_code
_entity_poly.pdbx_strand_id
1 'polypeptide(L)'
;MPVHLDEMMAGSQPLPIAGKPQDIAYAATYLGSDEARFVTGAQLAVDGGLSVFRPAVPKEKIMDYLQRAKVQAEEDLRSMGKSA
;
A
#
# COMPACT_ATOMS: atom_id res chain seq x y z
N MET A 1 -9.18 16.47 -4.28
CA MET A 1 -8.26 15.45 -4.81
C MET A 1 -8.64 14.14 -4.15
N PRO A 2 -8.92 13.06 -4.90
CA PRO A 2 -9.31 11.79 -4.29
C PRO A 2 -8.20 11.29 -3.38
N VAL A 3 -8.58 10.63 -2.28
CA VAL A 3 -7.64 9.91 -1.44
C VAL A 3 -7.11 8.72 -2.23
N HIS A 4 -5.89 8.85 -2.75
CA HIS A 4 -5.22 7.73 -3.40
C HIS A 4 -4.57 6.90 -2.29
N LEU A 5 -5.10 5.69 -2.03
CA LEU A 5 -4.53 4.75 -1.06
C LEU A 5 -3.03 4.54 -1.31
N ASP A 6 -2.60 4.65 -2.56
CA ASP A 6 -1.21 4.56 -2.99
C ASP A 6 -0.31 5.58 -2.29
N GLU A 7 -0.74 6.84 -2.14
CA GLU A 7 0.06 7.87 -1.45
C GLU A 7 0.23 7.56 0.04
N MET A 8 -0.80 6.96 0.67
CA MET A 8 -0.73 6.56 2.06
C MET A 8 0.21 5.36 2.24
N MET A 9 0.12 4.37 1.35
CA MET A 9 0.95 3.17 1.41
C MET A 9 2.42 3.45 1.08
N ALA A 10 2.70 4.41 0.21
CA ALA A 10 4.07 4.86 -0.05
C ALA A 10 4.74 5.45 1.22
N GLY A 11 3.96 6.01 2.16
CA GLY A 11 4.47 6.57 3.41
C GLY A 11 4.59 5.59 4.57
N SER A 12 4.11 4.34 4.42
CA SER A 12 4.00 3.39 5.53
C SER A 12 5.15 2.38 5.62
N GLN A 13 6.03 2.35 4.62
CA GLN A 13 7.13 1.40 4.49
C GLN A 13 8.44 2.11 4.06
N PRO A 14 9.61 1.48 4.23
CA PRO A 14 10.91 2.06 3.83
C PRO A 14 11.01 2.42 2.35
N LEU A 15 10.43 1.58 1.47
CA LEU A 15 10.38 1.86 0.05
C LEU A 15 9.24 2.87 -0.25
N PRO A 16 9.54 4.09 -0.73
CA PRO A 16 8.57 5.18 -0.79
C PRO A 16 7.64 5.10 -2.01
N ILE A 17 7.12 3.91 -2.31
CA ILE A 17 6.17 3.63 -3.38
C ILE A 17 5.06 2.73 -2.86
N ALA A 18 3.88 2.78 -3.45
CA ALA A 18 2.83 1.80 -3.19
C ALA A 18 3.17 0.47 -3.86
N GLY A 19 3.09 -0.63 -3.11
CA GLY A 19 3.19 -1.97 -3.68
C GLY A 19 2.03 -2.22 -4.65
N LYS A 20 2.33 -2.90 -5.75
CA LYS A 20 1.37 -3.29 -6.79
C LYS A 20 1.30 -4.81 -6.90
N PRO A 21 0.21 -5.37 -7.46
CA PRO A 21 0.11 -6.81 -7.70
C PRO A 21 1.31 -7.39 -8.49
N GLN A 22 1.91 -6.58 -9.36
CA GLN A 22 3.10 -6.96 -10.15
C GLN A 22 4.32 -7.27 -9.28
N ASP A 23 4.50 -6.62 -8.13
CA ASP A 23 5.66 -6.85 -7.27
C ASP A 23 5.66 -8.28 -6.72
N ILE A 24 4.48 -8.80 -6.34
CA ILE A 24 4.28 -10.20 -5.94
C ILE A 24 4.46 -11.13 -7.15
N ALA A 25 3.89 -10.77 -8.30
CA ALA A 25 3.95 -11.59 -9.51
C ALA A 25 5.39 -11.80 -10.00
N TYR A 26 6.24 -10.77 -9.91
CA TYR A 26 7.65 -10.89 -10.28
C TYR A 26 8.44 -11.76 -9.30
N ALA A 27 8.18 -11.65 -7.99
CA ALA A 27 8.79 -12.54 -7.01
C ALA A 27 8.39 -14.01 -7.24
N ALA A 28 7.11 -14.26 -7.53
CA ALA A 28 6.64 -15.60 -7.91
C ALA A 28 7.25 -16.09 -9.22
N THR A 29 7.38 -15.21 -10.22
CA THR A 29 8.03 -15.52 -11.50
C THR A 29 9.48 -15.95 -11.29
N TYR A 30 10.25 -15.23 -10.46
CA TYR A 30 11.61 -15.62 -10.09
C TYR A 30 11.64 -16.98 -9.40
N LEU A 31 10.80 -17.21 -8.38
CA LEU A 31 10.76 -18.48 -7.66
C LEU A 31 10.36 -19.66 -8.54
N GLY A 32 9.59 -19.42 -9.60
CA GLY A 32 9.19 -20.42 -10.58
C GLY A 32 10.18 -20.63 -11.74
N SER A 33 11.26 -19.87 -11.81
CA SER A 33 12.21 -19.92 -12.93
C SER A 33 13.47 -20.73 -12.60
N ASP A 34 14.25 -21.08 -13.64
CA ASP A 34 15.50 -21.84 -13.48
C ASP A 34 16.56 -21.09 -12.66
N GLU A 35 16.49 -19.76 -12.62
CA GLU A 35 17.34 -18.90 -11.80
C GLU A 35 17.18 -19.16 -10.29
N ALA A 36 16.03 -19.69 -9.85
CA ALA A 36 15.77 -20.06 -8.46
C ALA A 36 16.12 -21.52 -8.12
N ARG A 37 16.82 -22.27 -9.00
CA ARG A 37 17.09 -23.73 -8.85
C ARG A 37 17.70 -24.21 -7.51
N PHE A 38 18.30 -23.31 -6.73
CA PHE A 38 18.90 -23.62 -5.43
C PHE A 38 18.25 -22.88 -4.26
N VAL A 39 17.17 -22.14 -4.51
CA VAL A 39 16.41 -21.40 -3.50
C VAL A 39 15.22 -22.24 -3.08
N THR A 40 15.31 -22.86 -1.91
CA THR A 40 14.24 -23.67 -1.31
C THR A 40 14.16 -23.45 0.19
N GLY A 41 12.97 -23.63 0.77
CA GLY A 41 12.73 -23.45 2.21
C GLY A 41 12.84 -22.01 2.72
N ALA A 42 13.07 -21.03 1.84
CA ALA A 42 13.19 -19.63 2.19
C ALA A 42 11.83 -18.91 2.14
N GLN A 43 11.61 -17.96 3.05
CA GLN A 43 10.50 -17.00 2.96
C GLN A 43 11.03 -15.70 2.33
N LEU A 44 10.45 -15.31 1.20
CA LEU A 44 10.77 -14.05 0.52
C LEU A 44 9.72 -13.00 0.85
N ALA A 45 10.06 -12.01 1.68
CA ALA A 45 9.19 -10.88 1.97
C ALA A 45 9.11 -9.94 0.77
N VAL A 46 7.89 -9.54 0.40
CA VAL A 46 7.62 -8.61 -0.71
C VAL A 46 6.67 -7.53 -0.21
N ASP A 47 7.18 -6.68 0.67
CA ASP A 47 6.39 -5.75 1.48
C ASP A 47 7.03 -4.37 1.59
N GLY A 48 7.92 -4.02 0.64
CA GLY A 48 8.64 -2.75 0.64
C GLY A 48 9.49 -2.48 1.90
N GLY A 49 9.80 -3.52 2.69
CA GLY A 49 10.57 -3.44 3.93
C GLY A 49 9.74 -3.23 5.19
N LEU A 50 8.41 -3.29 5.09
CA LEU A 50 7.48 -3.04 6.20
C LEU A 50 7.73 -3.94 7.41
N SER A 51 8.06 -5.22 7.19
CA SER A 51 8.34 -6.19 8.26
C SER A 51 9.59 -5.87 9.07
N VAL A 52 10.52 -5.08 8.52
CA VAL A 52 11.80 -4.74 9.18
C VAL A 52 11.71 -3.37 9.86
N PHE A 53 11.03 -2.42 9.24
CA PHE A 53 10.84 -1.09 9.80
C PHE A 53 9.52 -0.49 9.34
N ARG A 54 8.68 -0.10 10.30
CA ARG A 54 7.49 0.69 10.03
C ARG A 54 7.76 2.14 10.42
N PRO A 55 7.93 3.08 9.46
CA PRO A 55 8.07 4.49 9.79
C PRO A 55 6.87 4.98 10.60
N ALA A 56 7.15 5.80 11.61
CA ALA A 56 6.10 6.54 12.29
C ALA A 56 5.49 7.52 11.29
N VAL A 57 4.19 7.37 11.01
CA VAL A 57 3.44 8.37 10.27
C VAL A 57 3.09 9.49 11.26
N PRO A 58 3.52 10.75 11.05
CA PRO A 58 3.16 11.86 11.92
C PRO A 58 1.64 11.99 12.05
N LYS A 59 1.16 12.30 13.26
CA LYS A 59 -0.28 12.37 13.56
C LYS A 59 -0.99 13.36 12.65
N GLU A 60 -0.32 14.42 12.25
CA GLU A 60 -0.80 15.47 11.35
C GLU A 60 -1.15 14.90 9.98
N LYS A 61 -0.30 14.02 9.43
CA LYS A 61 -0.55 13.34 8.15
C LYS A 61 -1.72 12.36 8.26
N ILE A 62 -1.85 11.66 9.38
CA ILE A 62 -2.98 10.75 9.62
C ILE A 62 -4.29 11.53 9.66
N MET A 63 -4.33 12.64 10.41
CA MET A 63 -5.53 13.46 10.53
C MET A 63 -5.93 14.10 9.20
N ASP A 64 -4.96 14.60 8.44
CA ASP A 64 -5.18 15.12 7.09
C ASP A 64 -5.77 14.05 6.16
N TYR A 65 -5.23 12.83 6.17
CA TYR A 65 -5.80 11.71 5.43
C TYR A 65 -7.25 11.42 5.82
N LEU A 66 -7.53 11.30 7.13
CA LEU A 66 -8.88 10.99 7.62
C LEU A 66 -9.89 12.09 7.25
N GLN A 67 -9.46 13.35 7.29
CA GLN A 67 -10.28 14.48 6.86
C GLN A 67 -10.59 14.40 5.36
N ARG A 68 -9.58 14.13 4.53
CA ARG A 68 -9.77 13.95 3.08
C ARG A 68 -10.68 12.76 2.77
N ALA A 69 -10.53 11.64 3.48
CA ALA A 69 -11.36 10.45 3.32
C ALA A 69 -12.82 10.69 3.70
N LYS A 70 -13.05 11.45 4.79
CA LYS A 70 -14.39 11.87 5.21
C LYS A 70 -15.06 12.75 4.16
N VAL A 71 -14.36 13.76 3.65
CA VAL A 71 -14.89 14.67 2.62
C VAL A 71 -15.26 13.89 1.36
N GLN A 72 -14.39 12.98 0.89
CA GLN A 72 -14.69 12.14 -0.27
C GLN A 72 -15.94 11.28 -0.04
N ALA A 73 -16.06 10.63 1.13
CA ALA A 73 -17.22 9.82 1.45
C ALA A 73 -18.53 10.65 1.48
N GLU A 74 -18.50 11.87 1.99
CA GLU A 74 -19.64 12.79 1.99
C GLU A 74 -20.02 13.23 0.56
N GLU A 75 -19.04 13.53 -0.29
CA GLU A 75 -19.24 13.84 -1.70
C GLU A 75 -19.84 12.65 -2.47
N ASP A 76 -19.32 11.45 -2.23
CA ASP A 76 -19.82 10.21 -2.84
C ASP A 76 -21.27 9.95 -2.40
N LEU A 77 -21.58 10.07 -1.11
CA LEU A 77 -22.94 9.93 -0.58
C LEU A 77 -23.91 10.94 -1.20
N ARG A 78 -23.47 12.20 -1.33
CA ARG A 78 -24.23 13.27 -1.98
C ARG A 78 -24.46 12.96 -3.46
N SER A 79 -23.46 12.42 -4.15
CA SER A 79 -23.56 12.00 -5.56
C SER A 79 -24.55 10.83 -5.75
N MET A 80 -24.72 9.99 -4.72
CA MET A 80 -25.67 8.88 -4.71
C MET A 80 -27.10 9.29 -4.31
N GLY A 81 -27.36 10.58 -4.06
CA GLY A 81 -28.67 11.07 -3.60
C GLY A 81 -29.06 10.59 -2.19
N LYS A 82 -28.11 10.05 -1.43
CA LYS A 82 -28.32 9.62 -0.05
C LYS A 82 -27.95 10.79 0.87
N SER A 83 -28.95 11.52 1.37
CA SER A 83 -28.72 12.41 2.51
C SER A 83 -28.52 11.54 3.75
N ALA A 84 -27.43 11.78 4.48
CA ALA A 84 -27.34 11.40 5.88
C ALA A 84 -28.36 12.19 6.71
#